data_AF-A0A8I6S9E0-F1
#
_entry.id   AF-A0A8I6S9E0-F1
#
_cell.length_a   1.000
_cell.length_b   1.000
_cell.length_c   1.000
_cell.angle_alpha   90.00
_cell.angle_beta   90.00
_cell.angle_gamma   90.00
#
_symmetry.space_group_name_H-M   'P 1'
#
loop_
_entity.id
_entity.type
_entity.pdbx_description
1 polymer ?
#
loop_
_entity_poly.entity_id
_entity_poly.type
_entity_poly.pdbx_seq_one_letter_code
_entity_poly.pdbx_strand_id
1 'polypeptide(L)'
;MSVNSAPIDRDLEVSNANRGVWLVKVPKYIAKRWEKAPGCNEVGKLKITKPAGQKAQVSLTLAESILLEEPGSEHIPKEHRLDVSVVSRQTLGVFSHYTPPTDPEAIVPETEKLCFEGKIVQKLECRPYADNCYMKLKLESIRKASQPMRQIKQLDRIVHNFKPVSDHKHNIEYEERKKAEGKKARDDKEVVLEMIFAAFEKHQYYNIKDLVTKTRQPVVYLKEILKEVCNYNLKNPHKNMWELKPEYRHYKEQDEPSTSQET
;
A
#
# COMPACT_ATOMS: atom_id res chain seq x y z
N MET A 1 -27.56 -17.27 -6.35
CA MET A 1 -28.37 -17.23 -5.12
C MET A 1 -28.22 -15.82 -4.54
N SER A 2 -29.21 -14.97 -4.78
CA SER A 2 -29.21 -13.61 -4.25
C SER A 2 -29.54 -13.68 -2.76
N VAL A 3 -28.63 -13.21 -1.93
CA VAL A 3 -28.84 -13.10 -0.49
C VAL A 3 -29.93 -12.05 -0.30
N ASN A 4 -31.13 -12.47 0.06
CA ASN A 4 -32.22 -11.57 0.46
C ASN A 4 -31.74 -10.84 1.72
N SER A 5 -31.24 -9.60 1.57
CA SER A 5 -31.03 -8.72 2.70
C SER A 5 -32.41 -8.35 3.23
N ALA A 6 -32.85 -8.99 4.31
CA ALA A 6 -34.02 -8.55 5.05
C ALA A 6 -33.87 -7.05 5.35
N PRO A 7 -34.94 -6.24 5.24
CA PRO A 7 -34.88 -4.84 5.65
C PRO A 7 -34.49 -4.82 7.13
N ILE A 8 -33.28 -4.35 7.41
CA ILE A 8 -32.85 -4.08 8.78
C ILE A 8 -33.72 -2.91 9.22
N ASP A 9 -34.67 -3.18 10.11
CA ASP A 9 -35.52 -2.16 10.69
C ASP A 9 -34.63 -1.23 11.52
N ARG A 10 -34.36 -0.03 11.00
CA ARG A 10 -33.47 0.97 11.61
C ARG A 10 -34.31 2.01 12.34
N ASP A 11 -35.18 1.53 13.22
CA ASP A 11 -35.99 2.40 14.06
C ASP A 11 -35.08 3.21 15.00
N LEU A 12 -35.41 4.50 15.11
CA LEU A 12 -34.76 5.41 16.04
C LEU A 12 -35.56 5.45 17.33
N GLU A 13 -34.97 5.02 18.44
CA GLU A 13 -35.59 5.15 19.75
C GLU A 13 -35.58 6.62 20.20
N VAL A 14 -36.75 7.19 20.49
CA VAL A 14 -36.89 8.62 20.84
C VAL A 14 -37.35 8.85 22.28
N SER A 15 -37.17 7.87 23.17
CA SER A 15 -37.56 7.93 24.59
C SER A 15 -37.04 9.19 25.31
N ASN A 16 -35.83 9.66 24.95
CA ASN A 16 -35.20 10.84 25.53
C ASN A 16 -35.46 12.14 24.74
N ALA A 17 -36.51 12.22 23.90
CA ALA A 17 -36.82 13.38 23.05
C ALA A 17 -36.85 14.73 23.79
N ASN A 18 -37.35 14.71 25.03
CA ASN A 18 -37.55 15.87 25.88
C ASN A 18 -36.37 16.14 26.83
N ARG A 19 -35.35 15.28 26.84
CA ARG A 19 -34.16 15.44 27.68
C ARG A 19 -33.32 16.61 27.16
N GLY A 20 -33.09 17.59 28.03
CA GLY A 20 -32.18 18.70 27.76
C GLY A 20 -30.74 18.33 28.16
N VAL A 21 -29.80 18.46 27.23
CA VAL A 21 -28.38 18.18 27.47
C VAL A 21 -27.52 19.44 27.25
N TRP A 22 -26.37 19.50 27.94
CA TRP A 22 -25.42 20.59 27.79
C TRP A 22 -24.25 20.17 26.91
N LEU A 23 -23.86 21.02 25.97
CA LEU A 23 -22.68 20.82 25.14
C LEU A 23 -21.55 21.71 25.63
N VAL A 24 -20.49 21.11 26.16
CA VAL A 24 -19.33 21.84 26.68
C VAL A 24 -18.14 21.64 25.75
N LYS A 25 -17.58 22.74 25.22
CA LYS A 25 -16.29 22.73 24.53
C LYS A 25 -15.16 22.77 25.55
N VAL A 26 -14.29 21.78 25.55
CA VAL A 26 -13.22 21.59 26.55
C VAL A 26 -11.83 21.73 25.90
N PRO A 27 -10.84 22.39 26.56
CA PRO A 27 -9.46 22.43 26.08
C PRO A 27 -8.81 21.04 25.97
N LYS A 28 -7.95 20.86 24.96
CA LYS A 28 -7.30 19.56 24.67
C LYS A 28 -6.53 18.96 25.84
N TYR A 29 -5.88 19.79 26.67
CA TYR A 29 -5.10 19.30 27.82
C TYR A 29 -6.00 18.67 28.90
N ILE A 30 -7.24 19.14 29.05
CA ILE A 30 -8.22 18.54 29.99
C ILE A 30 -8.75 17.23 29.40
N ALA A 31 -9.16 17.23 28.13
CA ALA A 31 -9.68 16.04 27.46
C ALA A 31 -8.69 14.86 27.53
N LYS A 32 -7.41 15.11 27.24
CA LYS A 32 -6.34 14.09 27.35
C LYS A 32 -6.19 13.53 28.77
N ARG A 33 -6.46 14.32 29.80
CA ARG A 33 -6.36 13.90 31.20
C ARG A 33 -7.59 13.10 31.61
N TRP A 34 -8.79 13.44 31.11
CA TRP A 34 -10.01 12.66 31.31
C TRP A 34 -9.97 11.31 30.58
N GLU A 35 -9.40 11.25 29.36
CA GLU A 35 -9.22 9.99 28.62
C GLU A 35 -8.30 9.00 29.36
N LYS A 36 -7.33 9.51 30.12
CA LYS A 36 -6.42 8.71 30.95
C LYS A 36 -7.01 8.32 32.31
N ALA A 37 -8.07 8.99 32.75
CA ALA A 37 -8.65 8.73 34.06
C ALA A 37 -9.39 7.37 34.05
N PRO A 38 -9.29 6.57 35.12
CA PRO A 38 -10.09 5.35 35.25
C PRO A 38 -11.58 5.67 35.16
N GLY A 39 -12.36 4.84 34.45
CA GLY A 39 -13.74 5.12 34.03
C GLY A 39 -14.78 5.37 35.14
N CYS A 40 -14.43 5.26 36.41
CA CYS A 40 -15.32 5.52 37.57
C CYS A 40 -14.82 6.64 38.49
N ASN A 41 -13.72 7.34 38.14
CA ASN A 41 -13.14 8.33 39.03
C ASN A 41 -13.76 9.72 38.82
N GLU A 42 -13.96 10.43 39.93
CA GLU A 42 -14.33 11.84 39.92
C GLU A 42 -13.24 12.66 39.20
N VAL A 43 -13.61 13.31 38.09
CA VAL A 43 -12.70 14.11 37.26
C VAL A 43 -12.70 15.60 37.61
N GLY A 44 -13.68 16.05 38.40
CA GLY A 44 -13.82 17.43 38.85
C GLY A 44 -15.24 17.77 39.30
N LYS A 45 -15.39 18.97 39.85
CA LYS A 45 -16.65 19.51 40.37
C LYS A 45 -17.09 20.70 39.53
N LEU A 46 -18.37 20.72 39.17
CA LEU A 46 -19.00 21.84 38.50
C LEU A 46 -19.74 22.70 39.53
N LYS A 47 -19.43 24.00 39.59
CA LYS A 47 -20.11 24.96 40.46
C LYS A 47 -20.89 25.96 39.62
N ILE A 48 -22.20 26.00 39.83
CA ILE A 48 -23.13 26.93 39.18
C ILE A 48 -23.59 27.93 40.23
N THR A 49 -23.29 29.21 40.02
CA THR A 49 -23.73 30.30 40.88
C THR A 49 -24.64 31.22 40.09
N LYS A 50 -25.84 31.51 40.63
CA LYS A 50 -26.80 32.43 40.00
C LYS A 50 -27.08 33.60 40.95
N PRO A 51 -26.30 34.68 40.88
CA PRO A 51 -26.59 35.89 41.65
C PRO A 51 -27.91 36.52 41.19
N ALA A 52 -28.66 37.13 42.09
CA ALA A 52 -29.87 37.86 41.74
C ALA A 52 -29.53 38.99 40.73
N GLY A 53 -30.21 39.02 39.59
CA GLY A 53 -30.01 40.03 38.55
C GLY A 53 -28.80 39.81 37.61
N GLN A 54 -27.99 38.76 37.80
CA GLN A 54 -26.87 38.44 36.91
C GLN A 54 -27.07 37.12 36.16
N LYS A 55 -26.34 36.95 35.04
CA LYS A 55 -26.29 35.67 34.32
C LYS A 55 -25.66 34.61 35.22
N ALA A 56 -26.12 33.37 35.08
CA ALA A 56 -25.52 32.25 35.81
C ALA A 56 -24.03 32.11 35.45
N GLN A 57 -23.18 32.07 36.47
CA GLN A 57 -21.76 31.82 36.33
C GLN A 57 -21.50 30.34 36.58
N VAL A 58 -20.87 29.69 35.61
CA VAL A 58 -20.51 28.28 35.68
C VAL A 58 -19.00 28.16 35.75
N SER A 59 -18.50 27.38 36.69
CA SER A 59 -17.07 27.13 36.89
C SER A 59 -16.81 25.65 37.09
N LEU A 60 -15.67 25.18 36.59
CA LEU A 60 -15.19 23.81 36.69
C LEU A 60 -13.91 23.82 37.50
N THR A 61 -13.86 22.96 38.51
CA THR A 61 -12.66 22.72 39.33
C THR A 61 -12.24 21.27 39.10
N LEU A 62 -11.04 21.05 38.56
CA LEU A 62 -10.52 19.71 38.31
C LEU A 62 -10.17 19.01 39.62
N ALA A 63 -10.42 17.70 39.68
CA ALA A 63 -10.07 16.87 40.83
C ALA A 63 -8.54 16.71 40.94
N GLU A 64 -8.04 16.53 42.17
CA GLU A 64 -6.60 16.41 42.42
C GLU A 64 -6.00 15.17 41.75
N SER A 65 -6.79 14.09 41.64
CA SER A 65 -6.42 12.87 40.89
C SER A 65 -6.03 13.14 39.43
N ILE A 66 -6.66 14.14 38.80
CA ILE A 66 -6.42 14.55 37.41
C ILE A 66 -5.23 15.50 37.31
N LEU A 67 -4.94 16.25 38.39
CA LEU A 67 -3.82 17.17 38.50
C LEU A 67 -2.50 16.46 38.85
N LEU A 68 -2.56 15.24 39.39
CA LEU A 68 -1.37 14.48 39.80
C LEU A 68 -0.32 14.42 38.68
N GLU A 69 0.90 14.73 39.09
CA GLU A 69 2.07 14.85 38.23
C GLU A 69 2.67 13.46 38.03
N GLU A 70 2.37 12.81 36.91
CA GLU A 70 3.28 11.77 36.43
C GLU A 70 4.63 12.44 36.06
N PRO A 71 5.78 11.80 36.34
CA PRO A 71 7.08 12.36 35.99
C PRO A 71 7.16 12.61 34.49
N GLY A 72 7.21 13.89 34.10
CA GLY A 72 7.18 14.36 32.71
C GLY A 72 5.84 14.89 32.20
N SER A 73 4.80 14.93 33.04
CA SER A 73 3.49 15.48 32.68
C SER A 73 3.41 17.01 32.85
N GLU A 74 2.71 17.67 31.93
CA GLU A 74 2.54 19.13 31.96
C GLU A 74 1.58 19.53 33.10
N HIS A 75 1.94 20.57 33.86
CA HIS A 75 1.11 21.13 34.92
C HIS A 75 -0.08 21.90 34.31
N ILE A 76 -1.31 21.51 34.67
CA ILE A 76 -2.54 22.10 34.13
C ILE A 76 -3.25 22.98 35.17
N PRO A 77 -3.98 24.04 34.76
CA PRO A 77 -4.74 24.86 35.70
C PRO A 77 -5.82 24.05 36.42
N LYS A 78 -6.04 24.31 37.71
CA LYS A 78 -7.08 23.65 38.52
C LYS A 78 -8.48 24.17 38.24
N GLU A 79 -8.62 25.47 37.98
CA GLU A 79 -9.91 26.13 37.82
C GLU A 79 -10.11 26.64 36.38
N HIS A 80 -11.35 26.51 35.90
CA HIS A 80 -11.80 26.99 34.60
C HIS A 80 -13.17 27.63 34.73
N ARG A 81 -13.42 28.66 33.92
CA ARG A 81 -14.78 29.22 33.76
C ARG A 81 -15.46 28.60 32.54
N LEU A 82 -16.76 28.44 32.61
CA LEU A 82 -17.58 27.98 31.49
C LEU A 82 -18.42 29.16 31.00
N ASP A 83 -17.99 29.74 29.88
CA ASP A 83 -18.68 30.86 29.25
C ASP A 83 -19.94 30.32 28.54
N VAL A 84 -21.11 30.79 28.96
CA VAL A 84 -22.41 30.34 28.45
C VAL A 84 -22.69 31.00 27.10
N SER A 85 -22.82 30.20 26.04
CA SER A 85 -23.21 30.64 24.69
C SER A 85 -24.67 30.32 24.44
N VAL A 86 -25.43 31.31 23.97
CA VAL A 86 -26.83 31.12 23.53
C VAL A 86 -26.89 30.28 22.25
N VAL A 87 -27.77 29.28 22.23
CA VAL A 87 -28.07 28.45 21.07
C VAL A 87 -29.35 29.00 20.44
N SER A 88 -29.23 29.98 19.54
CA SER A 88 -30.40 30.74 19.05
C SER A 88 -30.79 30.46 17.59
N ARG A 89 -29.93 29.84 16.78
CA ARG A 89 -30.15 29.71 15.31
C ARG A 89 -30.18 28.27 14.81
N GLN A 90 -29.92 27.29 15.66
CA GLN A 90 -29.81 25.88 15.26
C GLN A 90 -30.34 24.98 16.39
N THR A 91 -31.10 23.96 16.03
CA THR A 91 -31.48 22.88 16.94
C THR A 91 -30.44 21.78 16.82
N LEU A 92 -29.81 21.41 17.92
CA LEU A 92 -28.82 20.33 17.97
C LEU A 92 -29.39 19.17 18.79
N GLY A 93 -29.18 17.94 18.32
CA GLY A 93 -29.57 16.71 18.98
C GLY A 93 -28.37 15.79 19.17
N VAL A 94 -28.42 14.95 20.20
CA VAL A 94 -27.41 13.91 20.47
C VAL A 94 -27.99 12.55 20.10
N PHE A 95 -27.20 11.78 19.35
CA PHE A 95 -27.55 10.43 18.93
C PHE A 95 -26.47 9.47 19.44
N SER A 96 -26.89 8.30 19.91
CA SER A 96 -26.01 7.19 20.30
C SER A 96 -26.28 5.99 19.40
N HIS A 97 -25.23 5.21 19.14
CA HIS A 97 -25.28 3.98 18.37
C HIS A 97 -24.73 2.87 19.27
N TYR A 98 -25.60 1.94 19.63
CA TYR A 98 -25.23 0.75 20.37
C TYR A 98 -25.00 -0.40 19.40
N THR A 99 -23.78 -0.93 19.43
CA THR A 99 -23.37 -2.12 18.69
C THR A 99 -23.16 -3.25 19.69
N PRO A 100 -24.06 -4.24 19.74
CA PRO A 100 -23.87 -5.38 20.64
C PRO A 100 -22.63 -6.18 20.24
N PRO A 101 -21.94 -6.82 21.21
CA PRO A 101 -20.84 -7.73 20.90
C PRO A 101 -21.35 -8.91 20.06
N THR A 102 -20.58 -9.30 19.05
CA THR A 102 -20.93 -10.43 18.17
C THR A 102 -20.71 -11.75 18.90
N ASP A 103 -21.71 -12.21 19.66
CA ASP A 103 -21.70 -13.55 20.25
C ASP A 103 -22.31 -14.58 19.28
N PRO A 104 -21.53 -15.57 18.81
CA PRO A 104 -22.02 -16.56 17.84
C PRO A 104 -23.01 -17.60 18.42
N GLU A 105 -23.21 -17.64 19.74
CA GLU A 105 -24.16 -18.56 20.42
C GLU A 105 -25.52 -17.93 20.77
N ALA A 106 -25.73 -16.63 20.50
CA ALA A 106 -26.97 -15.97 20.85
C ALA A 106 -28.14 -16.46 19.96
N ILE A 107 -29.17 -17.04 20.59
CA ILE A 107 -30.38 -17.59 19.94
C ILE A 107 -31.19 -16.50 19.21
N VAL A 108 -31.07 -15.25 19.65
CA VAL A 108 -31.63 -14.06 19.00
C VAL A 108 -30.49 -13.06 18.82
N PRO A 109 -30.08 -12.73 17.59
CA PRO A 109 -29.07 -11.71 17.37
C PRO A 109 -29.62 -10.35 17.83
N GLU A 110 -28.98 -9.75 18.85
CA GLU A 110 -29.28 -8.38 19.23
C GLU A 110 -28.86 -7.47 18.06
N THR A 111 -29.81 -6.70 17.54
CA THR A 111 -29.56 -5.81 16.41
C THR A 111 -28.95 -4.50 16.88
N GLU A 112 -28.25 -3.81 15.98
CA GLU A 112 -27.80 -2.44 16.23
C GLU A 112 -28.99 -1.56 16.64
N LYS A 113 -28.80 -0.73 17.66
CA LYS A 113 -29.83 0.19 18.15
C LYS A 113 -29.36 1.63 17.98
N LEU A 114 -30.22 2.46 17.40
CA LEU A 114 -30.02 3.90 17.29
C LEU A 114 -30.94 4.60 18.28
N CYS A 115 -30.38 5.46 19.13
CA CYS A 115 -31.13 6.16 20.15
C CYS A 115 -30.93 7.67 20.05
N PHE A 116 -32.00 8.44 20.21
CA PHE A 116 -31.96 9.88 20.38
C PHE A 116 -31.86 10.23 21.87
N GLU A 117 -30.70 10.75 22.29
CA GLU A 117 -30.37 10.99 23.70
C GLU A 117 -30.90 12.31 24.26
N GLY A 118 -31.26 13.26 23.39
CA GLY A 118 -31.83 14.53 23.81
C GLY A 118 -31.43 15.72 22.96
N LYS A 119 -32.01 16.87 23.30
CA LYS A 119 -31.80 18.17 22.63
C LYS A 119 -30.80 19.00 23.42
N ILE A 120 -29.87 19.64 22.72
CA ILE A 120 -28.88 20.53 23.36
C ILE A 120 -29.57 21.84 23.73
N VAL A 121 -29.73 22.08 25.04
CA VAL A 121 -30.38 23.30 25.57
C VAL A 121 -29.38 24.42 25.85
N GLN A 122 -28.14 24.07 26.18
CA GLN A 122 -27.10 25.04 26.52
C GLN A 122 -25.76 24.63 25.91
N LYS A 123 -25.07 25.61 25.33
CA LYS A 123 -23.68 25.48 24.89
C LYS A 123 -22.78 26.25 25.82
N LEU A 124 -21.67 25.66 26.24
CA LEU A 124 -20.68 26.29 27.10
C LEU A 124 -19.28 26.14 26.49
N GLU A 125 -18.42 27.13 26.71
CA GLU A 125 -17.00 27.07 26.37
C GLU A 125 -16.17 27.12 27.64
N CYS A 126 -15.48 26.02 27.94
CA CYS A 126 -14.56 25.93 29.07
C CYS A 126 -13.28 26.70 28.73
N ARG A 127 -12.99 27.74 29.52
CA ARG A 127 -11.83 28.60 29.38
C ARG A 127 -11.00 28.62 30.66
N PRO A 128 -9.67 28.49 30.55
CA PRO A 128 -8.78 28.70 31.68
C PRO A 128 -8.75 30.17 32.08
N TYR A 129 -8.47 30.40 33.35
CA TYR A 129 -8.05 31.72 33.82
C TYR A 129 -6.64 32.03 33.30
N ALA A 130 -6.33 33.32 33.16
CA ALA A 130 -5.07 33.82 32.64
C ALA A 130 -3.94 33.74 33.68
N ASP A 131 -3.80 32.58 34.31
CA ASP A 131 -2.86 32.34 35.39
C ASP A 131 -1.48 31.98 34.84
N ASN A 132 -0.45 32.16 35.67
CA ASN A 132 0.92 31.82 35.31
C ASN A 132 1.05 30.33 34.90
N CYS A 133 0.31 29.44 35.54
CA CYS A 133 0.22 28.02 35.18
C CYS A 133 -0.25 27.83 33.72
N TYR A 134 -1.38 28.44 33.34
CA TYR A 134 -1.90 28.33 31.99
C TYR A 134 -0.97 28.97 30.96
N MET A 135 -0.38 30.12 31.28
CA MET A 135 0.53 30.82 30.36
C MET A 135 1.79 30.01 30.08
N LYS A 136 2.37 29.35 31.10
CA LYS A 136 3.50 28.42 30.93
C LYS A 136 3.12 27.23 30.05
N LEU A 137 1.99 26.57 30.35
CA LEU A 137 1.49 25.46 29.54
C LEU A 137 1.26 25.86 28.08
N LYS A 138 0.67 27.04 27.85
CA LYS A 138 0.44 27.57 26.50
C LYS A 138 1.75 27.87 25.76
N LEU A 139 2.73 28.46 26.45
CA LEU A 139 4.05 28.73 25.89
C LEU A 139 4.77 27.44 25.49
N GLU A 140 4.75 26.42 26.34
CA GLU A 140 5.33 25.10 26.03
C GLU A 140 4.62 24.41 24.88
N SER A 141 3.28 24.48 24.84
CA SER A 141 2.49 23.92 23.73
C SER A 141 2.84 24.58 22.40
N ILE A 142 2.99 25.92 22.37
CA ILE A 142 3.43 26.65 21.18
C ILE A 142 4.87 26.25 20.82
N ARG A 143 5.78 26.18 21.80
CA ARG A 143 7.18 25.78 21.56
C ARG A 143 7.27 24.38 20.94
N LYS A 144 6.57 23.40 21.49
CA LYS A 144 6.51 22.02 20.97
C LYS A 144 5.92 21.98 19.57
N ALA A 145 4.82 22.71 19.32
CA ALA A 145 4.19 22.76 18.00
C ALA A 145 5.03 23.53 16.95
N SER A 146 5.84 24.50 17.38
CA SER A 146 6.71 25.29 16.49
C SER A 146 7.98 24.56 16.05
N GLN A 147 8.33 23.44 16.69
CA GLN A 147 9.50 22.66 16.30
C GLN A 147 9.21 21.89 15.00
N PRO A 148 9.98 22.11 13.93
CA PRO A 148 9.77 21.37 12.68
C PRO A 148 10.09 19.89 12.90
N MET A 149 9.19 19.00 12.45
CA MET A 149 9.38 17.55 12.56
C MET A 149 10.55 17.04 11.72
N ARG A 150 10.94 17.78 10.67
CA ARG A 150 12.07 17.45 9.79
C ARG A 150 13.09 18.57 9.88
N GLN A 151 14.29 18.21 10.30
CA GLN A 151 15.43 19.12 10.36
C GLN A 151 16.51 18.62 9.42
N ILE A 152 17.08 19.53 8.64
CA ILE A 152 18.28 19.24 7.85
C ILE A 152 19.43 19.10 8.83
N LYS A 153 19.95 17.88 8.98
CA LYS A 153 21.20 17.65 9.71
C LYS A 153 22.35 17.90 8.73
N GLN A 154 23.04 19.02 8.87
CA GLN A 154 24.30 19.22 8.17
C GLN A 154 25.30 18.19 8.70
N LEU A 155 25.96 17.50 7.77
CA LEU A 155 27.03 16.57 8.10
C LEU A 155 28.32 17.37 8.17
N ASP A 156 29.03 17.31 9.29
CA ASP A 156 30.32 18.01 9.47
C ASP A 156 31.39 17.52 8.50
N ARG A 157 31.24 16.28 8.01
CA ARG A 157 32.14 15.65 7.04
C ARG A 157 31.31 14.96 5.98
N ILE A 158 31.79 15.03 4.74
CA ILE A 158 31.19 14.32 3.62
C ILE A 158 31.28 12.82 3.91
N VAL A 159 30.12 12.15 4.04
CA VAL A 159 30.07 10.70 4.16
C VAL A 159 30.35 10.11 2.77
N HIS A 160 31.59 9.69 2.54
CA HIS A 160 31.99 8.97 1.34
C HIS A 160 31.47 7.54 1.40
N ASN A 161 30.16 7.35 1.28
CA ASN A 161 29.61 6.03 1.00
C ASN A 161 29.83 5.73 -0.48
N PHE A 162 30.91 5.04 -0.78
CA PHE A 162 31.11 4.40 -2.08
C PHE A 162 30.10 3.26 -2.19
N LYS A 163 28.91 3.59 -2.69
CA LYS A 163 27.95 2.56 -3.10
C LYS A 163 28.62 1.79 -4.24
N PRO A 164 28.64 0.45 -4.21
CA PRO A 164 29.02 -0.30 -5.40
C PRO A 164 28.08 0.15 -6.50
N VAL A 165 28.63 0.80 -7.52
CA VAL A 165 27.87 1.19 -8.70
C VAL A 165 27.56 -0.13 -9.38
N SER A 166 26.33 -0.61 -9.24
CA SER A 166 25.83 -1.71 -10.06
C SER A 166 26.11 -1.31 -11.49
N ASP A 167 26.94 -2.09 -12.16
CA ASP A 167 27.20 -1.84 -13.56
C ASP A 167 25.87 -1.88 -14.30
N HIS A 168 25.71 -0.98 -15.26
CA HIS A 168 24.45 -0.87 -15.98
C HIS A 168 24.20 -2.20 -16.70
N LYS A 169 22.96 -2.71 -16.65
CA LYS A 169 22.60 -4.02 -17.24
C LYS A 169 23.09 -4.17 -18.68
N HIS A 170 23.10 -3.09 -19.45
CA HIS A 170 23.64 -3.06 -20.81
C HIS A 170 25.13 -3.36 -20.91
N ASN A 171 25.96 -2.92 -19.95
CA ASN A 171 27.39 -3.15 -19.97
C ASN A 171 27.70 -4.62 -19.68
N ILE A 172 27.01 -5.20 -18.70
CA ILE A 172 27.08 -6.63 -18.36
C ILE A 172 26.69 -7.48 -19.57
N GLU A 173 25.56 -7.18 -20.21
CA GLU A 173 25.09 -7.89 -21.41
C GLU A 173 26.05 -7.73 -22.60
N TYR A 174 26.68 -6.56 -22.75
CA TYR A 174 27.67 -6.30 -23.80
C TYR A 174 28.92 -7.18 -23.62
N GLU A 175 29.45 -7.26 -22.40
CA GLU A 175 30.60 -8.12 -22.08
C GLU A 175 30.28 -9.59 -22.29
N GLU A 176 29.11 -10.05 -21.83
CA GLU A 176 28.66 -11.43 -22.04
C GLU A 176 28.50 -11.76 -23.53
N ARG A 177 27.89 -10.87 -24.31
CA ARG A 177 27.75 -11.05 -25.76
C ARG A 177 29.10 -11.08 -26.45
N LYS A 178 30.04 -10.19 -26.09
CA LYS A 178 31.41 -10.19 -26.63
C LYS A 178 32.16 -11.48 -26.32
N LYS A 179 31.98 -12.03 -25.12
CA LYS A 179 32.60 -13.29 -24.70
C LYS A 179 31.96 -14.51 -25.40
N ALA A 180 30.64 -14.51 -25.60
CA ALA A 180 29.90 -15.63 -26.17
C ALA A 180 29.99 -15.72 -27.70
N GLU A 181 29.97 -14.57 -28.40
CA GLU A 181 29.89 -14.55 -29.87
C GLU A 181 31.21 -14.99 -30.53
N GLY A 182 32.36 -14.75 -29.87
CA GLY A 182 33.68 -15.10 -30.39
C GLY A 182 33.98 -14.50 -31.77
N LYS A 183 35.20 -14.67 -32.29
CA LYS A 183 35.46 -14.42 -33.72
C LYS A 183 35.13 -15.71 -34.46
N LYS A 184 34.13 -15.68 -35.35
CA LYS A 184 33.81 -16.78 -36.27
C LYS A 184 34.95 -16.93 -37.28
N ALA A 185 36.01 -17.65 -36.90
CA ALA A 185 37.06 -18.06 -37.82
C ALA A 185 36.49 -19.07 -38.83
N ARG A 186 37.09 -19.13 -40.02
CA ARG A 186 36.78 -20.18 -40.97
C ARG A 186 37.52 -21.43 -40.52
N ASP A 187 36.78 -22.49 -40.21
CA ASP A 187 37.36 -23.80 -39.99
C ASP A 187 37.60 -24.51 -41.33
N ASP A 188 38.38 -25.58 -41.31
CA ASP A 188 38.69 -26.36 -42.51
C ASP A 188 37.42 -26.95 -43.14
N LYS A 189 37.40 -26.95 -44.47
CA LYS A 189 36.23 -27.35 -45.27
C LYS A 189 35.71 -28.75 -44.90
N GLU A 190 36.61 -29.68 -44.65
CA GLU A 190 36.29 -31.07 -44.29
C GLU A 190 35.61 -31.15 -42.91
N VAL A 191 36.14 -30.43 -41.91
CA VAL A 191 35.58 -30.36 -40.56
C VAL A 191 34.18 -29.74 -40.58
N VAL A 192 33.98 -28.65 -41.35
CA VAL A 192 32.66 -28.01 -41.47
C VAL A 192 31.66 -28.95 -42.16
N LEU A 193 32.10 -29.73 -43.13
CA LEU A 193 31.27 -30.70 -43.86
C LEU A 193 30.82 -31.86 -42.96
N GLU A 194 31.70 -32.38 -42.10
CA GLU A 194 31.34 -33.34 -41.05
C GLU A 194 30.28 -32.78 -40.09
N MET A 195 30.47 -31.53 -39.62
CA MET A 195 29.48 -30.86 -38.75
C MET A 195 28.12 -30.67 -39.44
N ILE A 196 28.12 -30.39 -40.74
CA ILE A 196 26.90 -30.26 -41.55
C ILE A 196 26.20 -31.61 -41.66
N PHE A 197 26.92 -32.68 -41.98
CA PHE A 197 26.31 -34.02 -42.06
C PHE A 197 25.75 -34.48 -40.71
N ALA A 198 26.48 -34.27 -39.61
CA ALA A 198 25.99 -34.56 -38.25
C ALA A 198 24.74 -33.73 -37.87
N ALA A 199 24.61 -32.50 -38.40
CA ALA A 199 23.39 -31.73 -38.24
C ALA A 199 22.23 -32.34 -39.01
N PHE A 200 22.44 -32.70 -40.29
CA PHE A 200 21.44 -33.28 -41.20
C PHE A 200 21.00 -34.70 -40.84
N GLU A 201 21.81 -35.44 -40.08
CA GLU A 201 21.42 -36.71 -39.49
C GLU A 201 20.26 -36.53 -38.48
N LYS A 202 20.21 -35.38 -37.79
CA LYS A 202 19.16 -35.08 -36.80
C LYS A 202 17.88 -34.50 -37.42
N HIS A 203 18.01 -33.67 -38.47
CA HIS A 203 16.87 -33.09 -39.18
C HIS A 203 17.15 -33.00 -40.67
N GLN A 204 16.19 -33.41 -41.49
CA GLN A 204 16.33 -33.47 -42.95
C GLN A 204 16.46 -32.08 -43.62
N TYR A 205 15.88 -31.05 -42.99
CA TYR A 205 15.82 -29.68 -43.53
C TYR A 205 16.34 -28.69 -42.48
N TYR A 206 17.20 -27.77 -42.90
CA TYR A 206 17.68 -26.68 -42.04
C TYR A 206 17.59 -25.31 -42.69
N ASN A 207 17.33 -24.28 -41.87
CA ASN A 207 17.52 -22.90 -42.27
C ASN A 207 19.01 -22.52 -42.18
N ILE A 208 19.48 -21.64 -43.08
CA ILE A 208 20.85 -21.12 -43.06
C ILE A 208 21.20 -20.48 -41.71
N LYS A 209 20.25 -19.84 -41.02
CA LYS A 209 20.48 -19.23 -39.70
C LYS A 209 20.84 -20.27 -38.62
N ASP A 210 20.19 -21.42 -38.66
CA ASP A 210 20.41 -22.49 -37.68
C ASP A 210 21.75 -23.17 -37.94
N LEU A 211 22.11 -23.38 -39.21
CA LEU A 211 23.40 -23.92 -39.59
C LEU A 211 24.54 -22.98 -39.18
N VAL A 212 24.38 -21.66 -39.36
CA VAL A 212 25.36 -20.65 -38.89
C VAL A 212 25.53 -20.65 -37.38
N THR A 213 24.46 -20.98 -36.64
CA THR A 213 24.50 -21.06 -35.17
C THR A 213 25.18 -22.34 -34.70
N LYS A 214 24.91 -23.47 -35.37
CA LYS A 214 25.51 -24.79 -35.05
C LYS A 214 26.97 -24.90 -35.46
N THR A 215 27.33 -24.44 -36.66
CA THR A 215 28.70 -24.54 -37.18
C THR A 215 29.57 -23.35 -36.80
N ARG A 216 28.97 -22.25 -36.32
CA ARG A 216 29.63 -20.97 -36.05
C ARG A 216 30.45 -20.43 -37.23
N GLN A 217 30.14 -20.86 -38.46
CA GLN A 217 30.83 -20.40 -39.66
C GLN A 217 30.18 -19.13 -40.26
N PRO A 218 30.95 -18.27 -40.95
CA PRO A 218 30.39 -17.15 -41.72
C PRO A 218 29.41 -17.61 -42.80
N VAL A 219 28.30 -16.87 -42.98
CA VAL A 219 27.21 -17.19 -43.92
C VAL A 219 27.71 -17.41 -45.35
N VAL A 220 28.68 -16.61 -45.79
CA VAL A 220 29.23 -16.69 -47.16
C VAL A 220 29.95 -18.01 -47.38
N TYR A 221 30.85 -18.38 -46.46
CA TYR A 221 31.62 -19.61 -46.53
C TYR A 221 30.74 -20.85 -46.43
N LEU A 222 29.75 -20.81 -45.53
CA LEU A 222 28.79 -21.89 -45.38
C LEU A 222 27.93 -22.09 -46.65
N LYS A 223 27.56 -21.01 -47.35
CA LYS A 223 26.84 -21.10 -48.64
C LYS A 223 27.69 -21.70 -49.76
N GLU A 224 29.01 -21.52 -49.75
CA GLU A 224 29.90 -22.16 -50.73
C GLU A 224 29.89 -23.67 -50.55
N ILE A 225 30.06 -24.14 -49.31
CA ILE A 225 30.03 -25.57 -48.96
C ILE A 225 28.64 -26.16 -49.23
N LEU A 226 27.57 -25.50 -48.80
CA LEU A 226 26.20 -25.98 -49.00
C LEU A 226 25.81 -26.08 -50.49
N LYS A 227 26.35 -25.24 -51.38
CA LYS A 227 26.09 -25.37 -52.83
C LYS A 227 26.69 -26.65 -53.43
N GLU A 228 27.78 -27.16 -52.85
CA GLU A 228 28.41 -28.39 -53.33
C GLU A 228 27.63 -29.63 -52.91
N VAL A 229 27.16 -29.69 -51.65
CA VAL A 229 26.56 -30.90 -51.06
C VAL A 229 25.05 -30.86 -50.78
N CYS A 230 24.42 -29.68 -50.81
CA CYS A 230 23.00 -29.50 -50.50
C CYS A 230 22.20 -28.92 -51.68
N ASN A 231 20.90 -29.21 -51.71
CA ASN A 231 19.91 -28.53 -52.54
C ASN A 231 19.22 -27.43 -51.74
N TYR A 232 18.91 -26.32 -52.40
CA TYR A 232 18.15 -25.22 -51.82
C TYR A 232 16.68 -25.32 -52.24
N ASN A 233 15.78 -25.45 -51.26
CA ASN A 233 14.35 -25.62 -51.52
C ASN A 233 13.66 -24.25 -51.67
N LEU A 234 13.15 -23.95 -52.87
CA LEU A 234 12.38 -22.72 -53.13
C LEU A 234 10.86 -22.90 -52.96
N LYS A 235 10.37 -24.15 -52.85
CA LYS A 235 8.95 -24.49 -52.75
C LYS A 235 8.53 -24.72 -51.30
N ASN A 236 7.30 -24.37 -50.96
CA ASN A 236 6.69 -24.75 -49.68
C ASN A 236 6.43 -26.27 -49.67
N PRO A 237 6.47 -26.98 -48.52
CA PRO A 237 6.53 -26.50 -47.13
C PRO A 237 7.92 -26.14 -46.59
N HIS A 238 9.01 -26.52 -47.26
CA HIS A 238 10.39 -26.30 -46.79
C HIS A 238 11.11 -25.14 -47.51
N LYS A 239 10.39 -24.03 -47.74
CA LYS A 239 10.91 -22.88 -48.48
C LYS A 239 12.07 -22.22 -47.73
N ASN A 240 13.14 -21.91 -48.47
CA ASN A 240 14.39 -21.35 -47.99
C ASN A 240 15.19 -22.26 -47.04
N MET A 241 14.89 -23.57 -47.03
CA MET A 241 15.66 -24.57 -46.30
C MET A 241 16.64 -25.28 -47.22
N TRP A 242 17.75 -25.72 -46.64
CA TRP A 242 18.73 -26.58 -47.29
C TRP A 242 18.44 -28.02 -46.91
N GLU A 243 18.62 -28.93 -47.86
CA GLU A 243 18.57 -30.38 -47.69
C GLU A 243 19.80 -31.01 -48.34
N LEU A 244 20.28 -32.15 -47.84
CA LEU A 244 21.37 -32.87 -48.51
C LEU A 244 20.93 -33.37 -49.88
N LYS A 245 21.85 -33.32 -50.86
CA LYS A 245 21.64 -33.96 -52.16
C LYS A 245 21.40 -35.47 -51.97
N PRO A 246 20.63 -36.13 -52.87
CA PRO A 246 20.35 -37.56 -52.80
C PRO A 246 21.61 -38.44 -52.72
N GLU A 247 22.70 -38.01 -53.37
CA GLU A 247 24.00 -38.71 -53.39
C GLU A 247 24.69 -38.77 -52.02
N TYR A 248 24.34 -37.85 -51.11
CA TYR A 248 24.91 -37.77 -49.76
C TYR A 248 23.88 -38.11 -48.68
N ARG A 249 22.68 -38.57 -49.07
CA ARG A 249 21.63 -39.03 -48.13
C ARG A 249 21.86 -40.51 -47.78
N HIS A 250 22.17 -40.78 -46.52
CA HIS A 250 22.15 -42.13 -45.94
C HIS A 250 21.00 -42.26 -44.94
N TYR A 251 19.77 -41.96 -45.38
CA TYR A 251 18.60 -42.26 -44.56
C TYR A 251 18.37 -43.77 -44.61
N LYS A 252 18.30 -44.42 -43.44
CA LYS A 252 17.61 -45.72 -43.38
C LYS A 252 16.16 -45.44 -43.77
N GLU A 253 15.64 -46.11 -44.80
CA GLU A 253 14.23 -46.07 -45.14
C GLU A 253 13.42 -46.40 -43.89
N GLN A 254 12.63 -45.44 -43.42
CA GLN A 254 11.54 -45.68 -42.48
C GLN A 254 10.27 -45.66 -43.32
N ASP A 255 9.52 -46.76 -43.28
CA ASP A 255 8.29 -46.98 -44.03
C ASP A 255 7.35 -45.76 -43.96
N GLU A 256 7.03 -45.20 -45.12
CA GLU A 256 5.93 -44.26 -45.29
C GLU A 256 4.60 -45.03 -45.25
N PRO A 257 3.66 -44.73 -44.33
CA PRO A 257 2.29 -45.16 -44.49
C PRO A 257 1.61 -44.31 -45.57
N SER A 258 1.35 -44.94 -46.71
CA SER A 258 0.47 -44.43 -47.77
C SER A 258 -0.87 -43.98 -47.18
N THR A 259 -1.21 -42.69 -47.33
CA THR A 259 -2.60 -42.23 -47.23
C THR A 259 -3.00 -41.64 -48.57
N SER A 260 -3.71 -42.46 -49.35
CA SER A 260 -4.56 -42.05 -50.46
C SER A 260 -5.86 -41.43 -49.92
N GLN A 261 -6.34 -40.37 -50.58
CA GLN A 261 -7.76 -40.07 -50.92
C GLN A 261 -7.78 -38.61 -51.44
N GLU A 262 -7.75 -38.37 -52.75
CA GLU A 262 -8.81 -38.45 -53.77
C GLU A 262 -9.80 -37.26 -53.77
N THR A 263 -10.11 -36.88 -55.02
CA THR A 263 -11.18 -36.00 -55.53
C THR A 263 -12.38 -35.73 -54.64
#